data_AF-A0AAD5Z4D3-F1
#
_entry.id   AF-A0AAD5Z4D3-F1
#
_cell.length_a   1.000
_cell.length_b   1.000
_cell.length_c   1.000
_cell.angle_alpha   90.00
_cell.angle_beta   90.00
_cell.angle_gamma   90.00
#
_symmetry.space_group_name_H-M   'P 1'
#
loop_
_entity.id
_entity.type
_entity.pdbx_description
1 polymer ?
#
loop_
_entity_poly.entity_id
_entity_poly.type
_entity_poly.pdbx_seq_one_letter_code
_entity_poly.pdbx_strand_id
1 'polypeptide(L)'
;MMATNKMKRFGSKKSHSWWWDSHINPKNSRWLDDNLQEMDKQVKEMLTLIEEEGDSLAKKAEMYYERRPQLVSHVENFYRMYRALAERYDHVTGELRKNIPMQLQSQHDPPNKSDSPHGSDSSSPEKKPCQRKSSRAAGFDFFLGSDVSKKGSSDGSESGSESESDSGSDSDKNGNGMSIGFELNERILELEEELKEAQDTIKLLEEEKLKHDKEDSDYKKSDALEAELLANRHEMECLKGAMEVANKKFEAELSSRDSEIVKLRENFESASRGFLEEKSSLEAKILGMQGSAEELRVEVEKIKQEKIVLESRILELEQVISDLKASAQILDENFSKEKCNFDSKIMELASVNANFEAEIKKLELHANDTENQVSLLNETIATLKKELDVRANEVLALNAQLDMRANEIHTLSSQLDIRADEILALNSQLELHAGEKKFLEEKVKNMEVHLHELHLEHMKLITEIEAVKREAGGFKERVKELEKEVQRQNMVISENAEGKREAIRQLCMSVEYYRDGYCQLRDLIKEHKRHFVMVN
;
A
#
# COMPACT_ATOMS: atom_id res chain seq x y z
N MET A 1 -37.46 13.59 -9.02
CA MET A 1 -37.25 14.18 -7.68
C MET A 1 -35.93 13.66 -7.14
N MET A 2 -34.91 14.50 -6.99
CA MET A 2 -33.62 14.10 -6.42
C MET A 2 -33.63 14.35 -4.92
N ALA A 3 -33.41 13.30 -4.12
CA ALA A 3 -33.31 13.41 -2.67
C ALA A 3 -31.85 13.69 -2.26
N THR A 4 -31.54 14.93 -1.93
CA THR A 4 -30.22 15.32 -1.42
C THR A 4 -30.06 14.89 0.04
N ASN A 5 -29.30 13.81 0.26
CA ASN A 5 -29.10 13.28 1.61
C ASN A 5 -28.09 14.13 2.40
N LYS A 6 -28.58 14.99 3.30
CA LYS A 6 -27.74 15.81 4.17
C LYS A 6 -26.98 14.93 5.15
N MET A 7 -25.65 14.84 5.01
CA MET A 7 -24.75 14.22 5.98
C MET A 7 -24.92 14.84 7.37
N LYS A 8 -25.58 14.11 8.25
CA LYS A 8 -25.82 14.48 9.64
C LYS A 8 -24.52 14.26 10.42
N ARG A 9 -23.84 15.34 10.81
CA ARG A 9 -22.61 15.26 11.63
C ARG A 9 -22.92 14.56 12.97
N PHE A 10 -22.50 13.31 13.11
CA PHE A 10 -22.47 12.63 14.41
C PHE A 10 -21.33 13.21 15.25
N GLY A 11 -21.67 14.05 16.22
CA GLY A 11 -20.73 14.52 17.24
C GLY A 11 -20.40 13.38 18.21
N SER A 12 -19.39 12.58 17.90
CA SER A 12 -18.88 11.58 18.85
C SER A 12 -18.26 12.30 20.06
N LYS A 13 -18.82 12.10 21.26
CA LYS A 13 -18.14 12.44 22.52
C LYS A 13 -16.91 11.55 22.65
N LYS A 14 -15.74 12.06 22.27
CA LYS A 14 -14.46 11.36 22.47
C LYS A 14 -13.74 11.95 23.68
N SER A 15 -13.40 11.09 24.62
CA SER A 15 -12.47 11.35 25.72
C SER A 15 -11.03 11.43 25.18
N HIS A 16 -10.71 12.51 24.45
CA HIS A 16 -9.34 12.79 24.02
C HIS A 16 -8.59 13.59 25.08
N SER A 17 -7.49 13.00 25.57
CA SER A 17 -6.34 13.62 26.26
C SER A 17 -6.39 15.16 26.41
N TRP A 18 -6.58 15.62 27.65
CA TRP A 18 -6.75 17.03 28.03
C TRP A 18 -5.67 18.01 27.53
N TRP A 19 -4.47 17.54 27.18
CA TRP A 19 -3.40 18.40 26.67
C TRP A 19 -3.55 18.75 25.18
N TRP A 20 -4.05 17.84 24.33
CA TRP A 20 -4.32 18.12 22.91
C TRP A 20 -5.50 19.10 22.75
N ASP A 21 -6.57 18.90 23.53
CA ASP A 21 -7.82 19.68 23.45
C ASP A 21 -7.63 21.15 23.90
N SER A 22 -6.58 21.43 24.69
CA SER A 22 -6.23 22.75 25.20
C SER A 22 -5.42 23.61 24.22
N HIS A 23 -4.50 23.01 23.46
CA HIS A 23 -3.51 23.75 22.65
C HIS A 23 -3.64 23.58 21.13
N ILE A 24 -4.19 22.47 20.64
CA ILE A 24 -4.29 22.17 19.20
C ILE A 24 -5.74 21.77 18.86
N ASN A 25 -6.65 22.71 19.12
CA ASN A 25 -8.08 22.59 18.86
C ASN A 25 -8.47 23.69 17.85
N PRO A 26 -9.18 23.38 16.73
CA PRO A 26 -9.62 24.40 15.77
C PRO A 26 -10.40 25.56 16.40
N LYS A 27 -11.05 25.31 17.55
CA LYS A 27 -11.77 26.33 18.32
C LYS A 27 -10.89 27.38 19.00
N ASN A 28 -9.59 27.10 19.20
CA ASN A 28 -8.67 27.98 19.95
C ASN A 28 -7.60 28.62 19.04
N SER A 29 -7.26 28.02 17.90
CA SER A 29 -6.29 28.56 16.95
C SER A 29 -6.97 29.00 15.66
N ARG A 30 -7.24 30.30 15.52
CA ARG A 30 -7.82 30.89 14.31
C ARG A 30 -7.02 30.52 13.05
N TRP A 31 -5.69 30.57 13.13
CA TRP A 31 -4.81 30.20 12.02
C TRP A 31 -5.01 28.76 11.54
N LEU A 32 -5.29 27.81 12.45
CA LEU A 32 -5.55 26.42 12.08
C LEU A 32 -6.90 26.27 11.37
N ASP A 33 -7.94 26.96 11.86
CA ASP A 33 -9.27 26.94 11.24
C ASP A 33 -9.26 27.64 9.87
N ASP A 34 -8.64 28.83 9.77
CA ASP A 34 -8.44 29.56 8.50
C ASP A 34 -7.66 28.72 7.47
N ASN A 35 -6.60 28.02 7.90
CA ASN A 35 -5.79 27.16 7.02
C ASN A 35 -6.54 25.90 6.57
N LEU A 36 -7.32 25.28 7.47
CA LEU A 36 -8.18 24.14 7.12
C LEU A 36 -9.30 24.56 6.17
N GLN A 37 -9.91 25.74 6.37
CA GLN A 37 -10.94 26.29 5.47
C GLN A 37 -10.38 26.60 4.08
N GLU A 38 -9.19 27.22 3.98
CA GLU A 38 -8.58 27.50 2.67
C GLU A 38 -8.09 26.22 1.97
N MET A 39 -7.59 25.21 2.70
CA MET A 39 -7.31 23.89 2.12
C MET A 39 -8.58 23.19 1.60
N ASP A 40 -9.68 23.21 2.36
CA ASP A 40 -10.98 22.65 1.95
C ASP A 40 -11.59 23.41 0.75
N LYS A 41 -11.32 24.72 0.64
CA LYS A 41 -11.64 25.54 -0.54
C LYS A 41 -10.80 25.14 -1.76
N GLN A 42 -9.48 25.03 -1.64
CA GLN A 42 -8.61 24.56 -2.72
C GLN A 42 -9.00 23.16 -3.21
N VAL A 43 -9.38 22.24 -2.30
CA VAL A 43 -9.86 20.90 -2.69
C VAL A 43 -11.16 20.95 -3.49
N LYS A 44 -12.11 21.82 -3.13
CA LYS A 44 -13.34 22.01 -3.92
C LYS A 44 -13.08 22.62 -5.28
N GLU A 45 -12.19 23.62 -5.36
CA GLU A 45 -11.76 24.22 -6.63
C GLU A 45 -11.13 23.16 -7.56
N MET A 46 -10.24 22.31 -7.03
CA MET A 46 -9.69 21.17 -7.79
C MET A 46 -10.76 20.19 -8.28
N LEU A 47 -11.75 19.83 -7.43
CA LEU A 47 -12.84 18.94 -7.82
C LEU A 47 -13.70 19.54 -8.93
N THR A 48 -14.04 20.84 -8.85
CA THR A 48 -14.82 21.51 -9.91
C THR A 48 -14.10 21.53 -11.27
N LEU A 49 -12.77 21.65 -11.29
CA LEU A 49 -11.99 21.58 -12.54
C LEU A 49 -12.00 20.18 -13.18
N ILE A 50 -12.27 19.13 -12.39
CA ILE A 50 -12.31 17.73 -12.82
C ILE A 50 -13.73 17.29 -13.20
N GLU A 51 -14.76 17.72 -12.46
CA GLU A 51 -16.16 17.25 -12.62
C GLU A 51 -16.89 17.83 -13.85
N GLU A 52 -16.51 19.00 -14.36
CA GLU A 52 -17.17 19.64 -15.51
C GLU A 52 -16.80 18.97 -16.84
N GLU A 53 -17.52 17.91 -17.23
CA GLU A 53 -17.34 17.26 -18.54
C GLU A 53 -17.83 18.15 -19.71
N GLY A 54 -17.06 18.19 -20.80
CA GLY A 54 -17.49 18.79 -22.06
C GLY A 54 -18.28 17.79 -22.92
N ASP A 55 -19.43 18.21 -23.46
CA ASP A 55 -20.40 17.39 -24.23
C ASP A 55 -19.83 16.70 -25.50
N SER A 56 -18.56 16.89 -25.84
CA SER A 56 -17.91 16.28 -26.99
C SER A 56 -16.41 16.06 -26.75
N LEU A 57 -15.84 15.02 -27.39
CA LEU A 57 -14.45 14.59 -27.18
C LEU A 57 -13.42 15.70 -27.48
N ALA A 58 -13.61 16.45 -28.57
CA ALA A 58 -12.73 17.56 -28.94
C ALA A 58 -12.72 18.66 -27.87
N LYS A 59 -13.92 19.03 -27.39
CA LYS A 59 -14.10 20.00 -26.30
C LYS A 59 -13.53 19.48 -24.98
N LYS A 60 -13.62 18.17 -24.69
CA LYS A 60 -13.00 17.54 -23.51
C LYS A 60 -11.46 17.61 -23.56
N ALA A 61 -10.85 17.49 -24.74
CA ALA A 61 -9.41 17.66 -24.92
C ALA A 61 -8.97 19.12 -24.80
N GLU A 62 -9.72 20.06 -25.40
CA GLU A 62 -9.49 21.52 -25.31
C GLU A 62 -9.55 21.99 -23.84
N MET A 63 -10.66 21.71 -23.15
CA MET A 63 -10.84 22.05 -21.73
C MET A 63 -9.79 21.39 -20.82
N TYR A 64 -9.28 20.20 -21.17
CA TYR A 64 -8.20 19.56 -20.41
C TYR A 64 -6.90 20.39 -20.47
N TYR A 65 -6.50 20.86 -21.65
CA TYR A 65 -5.28 21.67 -21.78
C TYR A 65 -5.41 23.05 -21.13
N GLU A 66 -6.60 23.65 -21.13
CA GLU A 66 -6.84 24.94 -20.45
C GLU A 66 -6.91 24.82 -18.92
N ARG A 67 -7.57 23.78 -18.39
CA ARG A 67 -7.73 23.58 -16.93
C ARG A 67 -6.51 22.97 -16.26
N ARG A 68 -5.69 22.18 -16.96
CA ARG A 68 -4.47 21.55 -16.41
C ARG A 68 -3.55 22.52 -15.66
N PRO A 69 -3.17 23.71 -16.18
CA PRO A 69 -2.34 24.66 -15.42
C PRO A 69 -3.04 25.21 -14.18
N GLN A 70 -4.37 25.40 -14.21
CA GLN A 70 -5.14 25.84 -13.04
C GLN A 70 -5.14 24.75 -11.95
N LEU A 71 -5.41 23.50 -12.34
CA LEU A 71 -5.40 22.34 -11.44
C LEU A 71 -4.02 22.16 -10.78
N VAL A 72 -2.93 22.28 -11.55
CA VAL A 72 -1.56 22.23 -11.01
C VAL A 72 -1.31 23.35 -9.99
N SER A 73 -1.76 24.59 -10.28
CA SER A 73 -1.65 25.71 -9.33
C SER A 73 -2.37 25.45 -8.01
N HIS A 74 -3.59 24.91 -8.05
CA HIS A 74 -4.34 24.53 -6.83
C HIS A 74 -3.65 23.41 -6.05
N VAL A 75 -3.09 22.38 -6.72
CA VAL A 75 -2.31 21.31 -6.09
C VAL A 75 -1.05 21.88 -5.41
N GLU A 76 -0.31 22.78 -6.07
CA GLU A 76 0.87 23.42 -5.50
C GLU A 76 0.53 24.28 -4.28
N ASN A 77 -0.55 25.06 -4.33
CA ASN A 77 -1.01 25.87 -3.21
C ASN A 77 -1.48 25.01 -2.03
N PHE A 78 -2.20 23.92 -2.30
CA PHE A 78 -2.57 22.94 -1.28
C PHE A 78 -1.33 22.32 -0.61
N TYR A 79 -0.33 21.90 -1.39
CA TYR A 79 0.91 21.34 -0.85
C TYR A 79 1.72 22.35 -0.02
N ARG A 80 1.75 23.63 -0.44
CA ARG A 80 2.37 24.73 0.34
C ARG A 80 1.68 24.93 1.69
N MET A 81 0.35 24.91 1.73
CA MET A 81 -0.41 25.03 2.98
C MET A 81 -0.19 23.82 3.90
N TYR A 82 -0.24 22.61 3.35
CA TYR A 82 0.07 21.38 4.09
C TYR A 82 1.49 21.39 4.68
N ARG A 83 2.50 21.84 3.92
CA ARG A 83 3.87 22.04 4.42
C ARG A 83 3.92 23.00 5.59
N ALA A 84 3.31 24.18 5.46
CA ALA A 84 3.29 25.17 6.54
C ALA A 84 2.57 24.66 7.80
N LEU A 85 1.55 23.81 7.65
CA LEU A 85 0.87 23.15 8.77
C LEU A 85 1.76 22.10 9.46
N ALA A 86 2.43 21.25 8.68
CA ALA A 86 3.39 20.26 9.20
C ALA A 86 4.56 20.95 9.93
N GLU A 87 5.12 22.01 9.34
CA GLU A 87 6.18 22.81 9.96
C GLU A 87 5.74 23.39 11.31
N ARG A 88 4.54 23.99 11.42
CA ARG A 88 4.05 24.49 12.72
C ARG A 88 3.80 23.37 13.73
N TYR A 89 3.32 22.21 13.29
CA TYR A 89 3.15 21.04 14.16
C TYR A 89 4.51 20.57 14.72
N ASP A 90 5.55 20.52 13.89
CA ASP A 90 6.91 20.19 14.33
C ASP A 90 7.52 21.26 15.25
N HIS A 91 7.24 22.56 15.03
CA HIS A 91 7.63 23.62 15.95
C HIS A 91 6.98 23.44 17.33
N VAL A 92 5.66 23.25 17.40
CA VAL A 92 4.94 23.07 18.68
C VAL A 92 5.37 21.78 19.38
N THR A 93 5.52 20.68 18.65
CA THR A 93 5.94 19.37 19.21
C THR A 93 7.43 19.35 19.58
N GLY A 94 8.25 20.14 18.88
CA GLY A 94 9.66 20.36 19.17
C GLY A 94 9.88 21.24 20.39
N GLU A 95 9.13 22.34 20.54
CA GLU A 95 9.13 23.17 21.74
C GLU A 95 8.59 22.41 22.95
N LEU A 96 7.54 21.60 22.78
CA LEU A 96 7.04 20.74 23.85
C LEU A 96 8.13 19.78 24.36
N ARG A 97 8.89 19.15 23.46
CA ARG A 97 10.02 18.27 23.82
C ARG A 97 11.19 19.01 24.49
N LYS A 98 11.43 20.28 24.15
CA LYS A 98 12.46 21.12 24.82
C LYS A 98 12.04 21.58 26.22
N ASN A 99 10.73 21.67 26.49
CA ASN A 99 10.19 22.13 27.77
C ASN A 99 9.87 21.01 28.78
N ILE A 100 10.09 19.74 28.42
CA ILE A 100 10.04 18.61 29.37
C ILE A 100 11.40 18.57 30.13
N PRO A 101 11.41 18.68 31.48
CA PRO A 101 12.67 18.62 32.24
C PRO A 101 13.40 17.29 32.06
N MET A 102 14.74 17.34 31.91
CA MET A 102 15.64 16.21 31.64
C MET A 102 15.77 15.14 32.75
N GLN A 103 14.77 14.98 33.63
CA GLN A 103 14.84 14.11 34.81
C GLN A 103 14.32 12.67 34.58
N LEU A 104 13.73 12.36 33.42
CA LEU A 104 13.01 11.09 33.17
C LEU A 104 13.46 10.33 31.91
N GLN A 105 14.66 10.59 31.40
CA GLN A 105 15.15 9.98 30.15
C GLN A 105 16.48 9.21 30.33
N SER A 106 16.52 8.33 31.34
CA SER A 106 17.66 7.43 31.61
C SER A 106 17.28 5.94 31.78
N GLN A 107 16.04 5.55 31.44
CA GLN A 107 15.63 4.14 31.41
C GLN A 107 14.66 3.87 30.26
N HIS A 108 15.18 3.52 29.08
CA HIS A 108 14.59 2.51 28.19
C HIS A 108 15.53 2.22 27.01
N ASP A 109 16.37 1.19 27.15
CA ASP A 109 17.09 0.56 26.02
C ASP A 109 16.47 -0.82 25.72
N PRO A 110 16.18 -1.15 24.45
CA PRO A 110 15.80 -2.50 24.01
C PRO A 110 17.02 -3.34 23.55
N PRO A 111 16.92 -4.68 23.52
CA PRO A 111 18.09 -5.53 23.28
C PRO A 111 18.25 -6.02 21.82
N ASN A 112 19.42 -5.81 21.19
CA ASN A 112 20.10 -6.86 20.39
C ASN A 112 21.51 -6.49 19.87
N LYS A 113 22.44 -7.42 20.11
CA LYS A 113 23.50 -7.98 19.24
C LYS A 113 24.41 -7.09 18.34
N SER A 114 25.70 -7.33 18.58
CA SER A 114 26.81 -7.57 17.61
C SER A 114 27.93 -6.55 17.47
N ASP A 115 29.14 -7.11 17.63
CA ASP A 115 30.47 -6.76 17.13
C ASP A 115 31.28 -5.60 17.74
N SER A 116 32.60 -5.87 17.84
CA SER A 116 33.67 -5.15 18.58
C SER A 116 34.54 -4.28 17.64
N PRO A 117 35.71 -3.71 18.05
CA PRO A 117 36.26 -3.38 19.38
C PRO A 117 36.82 -1.92 19.49
N HIS A 118 37.47 -1.63 20.64
CA HIS A 118 38.43 -0.54 20.94
C HIS A 118 37.92 0.83 21.42
N GLY A 119 38.54 1.32 22.50
CA GLY A 119 38.40 2.67 23.04
C GLY A 119 38.61 2.75 24.56
N SER A 120 39.84 3.01 25.00
CA SER A 120 40.23 3.29 26.40
C SER A 120 39.54 4.56 26.94
N ASP A 121 39.52 4.93 28.23
CA ASP A 121 40.45 4.67 29.33
C ASP A 121 39.81 4.93 30.72
N SER A 122 40.44 4.43 31.79
CA SER A 122 40.44 4.91 33.21
C SER A 122 39.20 5.64 33.80
N SER A 123 38.67 5.34 35.00
CA SER A 123 39.40 5.14 36.26
C SER A 123 38.54 4.48 37.34
N SER A 124 39.13 3.61 38.17
CA SER A 124 38.60 3.23 39.50
C SER A 124 39.01 4.31 40.54
N PRO A 125 38.36 4.39 41.72
CA PRO A 125 38.83 3.54 42.82
C PRO A 125 37.73 2.90 43.68
N GLU A 126 38.01 1.69 44.15
CA GLU A 126 37.28 1.03 45.22
C GLU A 126 37.34 1.78 46.56
N LYS A 127 36.28 1.63 47.38
CA LYS A 127 36.42 1.33 48.81
C LYS A 127 35.15 0.67 49.38
N LYS A 128 35.27 -0.63 49.66
CA LYS A 128 34.42 -1.40 50.59
C LYS A 128 34.80 -1.03 52.06
N PRO A 129 34.01 -1.38 53.11
CA PRO A 129 33.15 -2.58 53.18
C PRO A 129 31.75 -2.43 53.82
N CYS A 130 30.95 -3.47 53.58
CA CYS A 130 29.67 -3.73 54.22
C CYS A 130 29.82 -4.08 55.71
N GLN A 131 28.80 -3.79 56.54
CA GLN A 131 28.31 -4.77 57.51
C GLN A 131 26.77 -4.80 57.54
N ARG A 132 26.21 -5.99 57.30
CA ARG A 132 24.84 -6.39 57.65
C ARG A 132 24.91 -7.25 58.92
N LYS A 133 24.00 -7.07 59.86
CA LYS A 133 23.54 -8.04 60.89
C LYS A 133 22.08 -7.66 61.16
N SER A 134 21.04 -8.47 60.99
CA SER A 134 20.83 -9.93 61.04
C SER A 134 20.90 -10.54 62.44
N SER A 135 19.74 -10.51 63.09
CA SER A 135 19.02 -11.64 63.72
C SER A 135 19.72 -12.62 64.66
N ARG A 136 19.07 -12.78 65.84
CA ARG A 136 18.60 -14.04 66.47
C ARG A 136 19.09 -14.24 67.91
N ALA A 137 18.15 -14.68 68.76
CA ALA A 137 18.36 -14.97 70.18
C ALA A 137 18.53 -16.48 70.44
N ALA A 138 19.23 -16.81 71.54
CA ALA A 138 18.94 -17.89 72.50
C ALA A 138 20.14 -18.05 73.46
N GLY A 139 19.90 -18.30 74.74
CA GLY A 139 20.95 -18.59 75.72
C GLY A 139 20.39 -18.72 77.14
N PHE A 140 20.56 -19.89 77.75
CA PHE A 140 20.20 -20.19 79.13
C PHE A 140 21.29 -21.11 79.74
N ASP A 141 21.31 -21.19 81.07
CA ASP A 141 22.08 -22.07 81.97
C ASP A 141 23.56 -21.84 82.36
N PHE A 142 23.80 -22.15 83.65
CA PHE A 142 25.04 -22.61 84.32
C PHE A 142 26.10 -21.54 84.77
N PHE A 143 26.69 -21.51 86.00
CA PHE A 143 26.55 -22.26 87.28
C PHE A 143 27.43 -21.69 88.43
N LEU A 144 27.35 -22.29 89.65
CA LEU A 144 28.09 -22.07 90.93
C LEU A 144 27.65 -20.84 91.76
N GLY A 145 27.26 -20.90 93.04
CA GLY A 145 27.06 -21.97 94.05
C GLY A 145 26.10 -21.45 95.18
N SER A 146 26.00 -21.98 96.40
CA SER A 146 26.69 -23.09 97.10
C SER A 146 25.86 -23.60 98.32
N ASP A 147 26.23 -24.79 98.81
CA ASP A 147 25.79 -25.58 99.99
C ASP A 147 26.14 -24.98 101.39
N VAL A 148 25.64 -25.40 102.59
CA VAL A 148 24.80 -26.54 103.05
C VAL A 148 24.23 -26.34 104.50
N SER A 149 23.14 -27.04 104.88
CA SER A 149 22.98 -27.89 106.12
C SER A 149 21.67 -27.80 106.94
N LYS A 150 20.97 -28.96 107.05
CA LYS A 150 20.19 -29.59 108.18
C LYS A 150 19.24 -28.76 109.09
N LYS A 151 18.17 -29.29 109.75
CA LYS A 151 17.26 -30.48 109.71
C LYS A 151 16.80 -30.82 111.15
N GLY A 152 15.49 -30.96 111.40
CA GLY A 152 14.86 -31.44 112.65
C GLY A 152 14.45 -30.33 113.63
N SER A 153 13.55 -30.51 114.62
CA SER A 153 12.56 -31.59 114.89
C SER A 153 11.48 -31.06 115.88
N SER A 154 10.51 -31.90 116.28
CA SER A 154 9.37 -31.61 117.17
C SER A 154 9.65 -31.63 118.69
N ASP A 155 8.61 -31.22 119.45
CA ASP A 155 8.30 -31.49 120.88
C ASP A 155 9.19 -30.94 122.02
N GLY A 156 8.53 -30.66 123.16
CA GLY A 156 9.18 -30.42 124.46
C GLY A 156 8.35 -29.56 125.43
N SER A 157 7.94 -30.14 126.57
CA SER A 157 7.11 -29.50 127.63
C SER A 157 7.86 -29.30 128.97
N GLU A 158 7.33 -28.39 129.80
CA GLU A 158 7.21 -28.40 131.28
C GLU A 158 8.41 -28.53 132.27
N SER A 159 8.20 -27.87 133.44
CA SER A 159 8.72 -28.15 134.82
C SER A 159 10.25 -28.14 135.06
N GLY A 160 10.81 -28.00 136.27
CA GLY A 160 10.38 -27.76 137.68
C GLY A 160 11.66 -27.29 138.45
N SER A 161 11.69 -26.75 139.67
CA SER A 161 11.41 -27.35 141.01
C SER A 161 11.74 -26.26 142.07
N GLU A 162 10.87 -25.93 143.03
CA GLU A 162 10.68 -26.52 144.39
C GLU A 162 11.69 -26.14 145.49
N SER A 163 11.16 -25.80 146.67
CA SER A 163 11.75 -26.10 147.99
C SER A 163 10.65 -26.10 149.07
N GLU A 164 10.62 -27.19 149.83
CA GLU A 164 9.60 -27.62 150.80
C GLU A 164 9.68 -26.92 152.18
N SER A 165 8.58 -26.97 152.93
CA SER A 165 8.50 -27.60 154.28
C SER A 165 7.15 -27.37 154.97
N ASP A 166 6.49 -28.45 155.36
CA ASP A 166 5.20 -28.49 156.10
C ASP A 166 5.35 -29.32 157.40
N SER A 167 4.52 -29.11 158.43
CA SER A 167 4.50 -29.98 159.64
C SER A 167 3.29 -29.79 160.60
N GLY A 168 2.14 -30.40 160.27
CA GLY A 168 1.19 -31.06 161.21
C GLY A 168 0.41 -30.20 162.26
N SER A 169 -0.61 -30.73 162.95
CA SER A 169 -1.34 -32.01 162.80
C SER A 169 -2.71 -31.91 163.52
N ASP A 170 -3.78 -32.35 162.84
CA ASP A 170 -4.93 -33.12 163.34
C ASP A 170 -5.68 -32.83 164.67
N SER A 171 -6.97 -32.47 164.49
CA SER A 171 -8.14 -33.26 164.98
C SER A 171 -8.52 -33.21 166.48
N ASP A 172 -9.74 -33.54 166.95
CA ASP A 172 -10.97 -34.04 166.29
C ASP A 172 -12.25 -33.84 167.16
N LYS A 173 -13.43 -33.91 166.53
CA LYS A 173 -14.75 -34.38 167.05
C LYS A 173 -15.49 -33.77 168.27
N ASN A 174 -16.65 -33.14 167.93
CA ASN A 174 -18.03 -33.61 168.21
C ASN A 174 -18.73 -33.30 169.57
N GLY A 175 -20.03 -32.90 169.54
CA GLY A 175 -20.93 -32.97 170.73
C GLY A 175 -22.12 -31.97 170.82
N ASN A 176 -23.33 -32.38 170.38
CA ASN A 176 -24.66 -31.71 170.54
C ASN A 176 -25.05 -31.24 171.97
N GLY A 177 -26.08 -30.37 172.11
CA GLY A 177 -26.83 -30.33 173.39
C GLY A 177 -27.89 -29.24 173.73
N MET A 178 -28.85 -28.94 172.86
CA MET A 178 -30.11 -28.18 173.05
C MET A 178 -30.76 -27.99 174.47
N SER A 179 -31.04 -26.70 174.83
CA SER A 179 -32.27 -26.15 175.48
C SER A 179 -32.68 -26.32 176.98
N ILE A 180 -32.75 -25.17 177.67
CA ILE A 180 -33.78 -24.67 178.64
C ILE A 180 -34.14 -25.46 179.92
N GLY A 181 -34.04 -24.77 181.08
CA GLY A 181 -35.19 -24.66 182.01
C GLY A 181 -34.97 -24.90 183.51
N PHE A 182 -35.00 -23.81 184.30
CA PHE A 182 -35.55 -23.64 185.67
C PHE A 182 -35.37 -24.72 186.77
N GLU A 183 -34.89 -24.26 187.94
CA GLU A 183 -35.32 -24.61 189.31
C GLU A 183 -35.18 -26.09 189.79
N LEU A 184 -35.02 -26.46 191.06
CA LEU A 184 -34.74 -25.86 192.38
C LEU A 184 -34.63 -27.09 193.32
N ASN A 185 -33.78 -27.00 194.35
CA ASN A 185 -34.06 -27.50 195.69
C ASN A 185 -34.34 -29.00 195.96
N GLU A 186 -33.36 -29.87 195.68
CA GLU A 186 -33.10 -31.01 196.61
C GLU A 186 -31.60 -31.31 196.85
N ARG A 187 -30.71 -30.33 196.60
CA ARG A 187 -29.37 -30.27 197.22
C ARG A 187 -29.26 -29.17 198.29
N ILE A 188 -30.42 -28.77 198.84
CA ILE A 188 -30.57 -27.65 199.78
C ILE A 188 -30.38 -28.02 201.28
N LEU A 189 -30.30 -29.30 201.64
CA LEU A 189 -29.95 -29.72 203.02
C LEU A 189 -28.49 -30.13 203.22
N GLU A 190 -27.77 -30.50 202.16
CA GLU A 190 -26.30 -30.65 202.18
C GLU A 190 -25.62 -29.32 201.79
N LEU A 191 -26.31 -28.22 202.05
CA LEU A 191 -26.03 -26.84 201.64
C LEU A 191 -25.48 -25.99 202.81
N GLU A 192 -25.23 -26.59 203.98
CA GLU A 192 -24.92 -25.84 205.20
C GLU A 192 -23.60 -26.23 205.89
N GLU A 193 -23.06 -27.43 205.64
CA GLU A 193 -21.84 -27.92 206.29
C GLU A 193 -20.60 -27.66 205.41
N GLU A 194 -20.60 -28.15 204.16
CA GLU A 194 -19.60 -27.75 203.13
C GLU A 194 -19.64 -26.24 202.86
N LEU A 195 -20.79 -25.60 203.04
CA LEU A 195 -20.92 -24.15 202.91
C LEU A 195 -20.20 -23.42 204.05
N LYS A 196 -20.08 -23.98 205.26
CA LYS A 196 -19.53 -23.27 206.43
C LYS A 196 -18.01 -23.32 206.49
N GLU A 197 -17.41 -24.48 206.20
CA GLU A 197 -15.95 -24.59 206.09
C GLU A 197 -15.41 -23.86 204.85
N ALA A 198 -16.19 -23.78 203.77
CA ALA A 198 -15.91 -22.89 202.65
C ALA A 198 -16.16 -21.39 202.99
N GLN A 199 -17.23 -21.05 203.71
CA GLN A 199 -17.55 -19.65 204.04
C GLN A 199 -16.59 -19.03 205.05
N ASP A 200 -16.06 -19.77 206.02
CA ASP A 200 -15.16 -19.19 207.01
C ASP A 200 -13.71 -19.09 206.47
N THR A 201 -13.33 -19.94 205.50
CA THR A 201 -12.10 -19.71 204.69
C THR A 201 -12.27 -18.58 203.67
N ILE A 202 -13.48 -18.34 203.15
CA ILE A 202 -13.80 -17.16 202.34
C ILE A 202 -13.83 -15.88 203.20
N LYS A 203 -14.38 -15.91 204.43
CA LYS A 203 -14.38 -14.72 205.32
C LYS A 203 -12.99 -14.26 205.72
N LEU A 204 -12.06 -15.17 206.03
CA LEU A 204 -10.67 -14.75 206.32
C LEU A 204 -9.93 -14.24 205.07
N LEU A 205 -10.39 -14.54 203.85
CA LEU A 205 -9.83 -13.97 202.62
C LEU A 205 -10.55 -12.71 202.12
N GLU A 206 -11.82 -12.51 202.48
CA GLU A 206 -12.56 -11.27 202.23
C GLU A 206 -12.30 -10.21 203.31
N GLU A 207 -11.96 -10.60 204.55
CA GLU A 207 -11.54 -9.69 205.62
C GLU A 207 -10.04 -9.34 205.55
N GLU A 208 -9.18 -10.11 204.85
CA GLU A 208 -7.71 -9.90 204.80
C GLU A 208 -7.18 -9.31 203.47
N LYS A 209 -7.95 -8.46 202.79
CA LYS A 209 -7.36 -7.30 202.07
C LYS A 209 -8.25 -6.06 201.92
N LEU A 210 -9.27 -5.91 202.77
CA LEU A 210 -10.08 -4.71 202.84
C LEU A 210 -9.53 -3.77 203.94
N LYS A 211 -9.04 -2.58 203.54
CA LYS A 211 -8.39 -1.47 204.33
C LYS A 211 -6.84 -1.41 204.33
N HIS A 212 -6.31 -0.66 203.38
CA HIS A 212 -5.49 0.56 203.61
C HIS A 212 -5.57 1.35 202.28
N ASP A 213 -6.30 2.45 202.15
CA ASP A 213 -5.96 3.82 202.63
C ASP A 213 -4.51 4.24 202.36
N LYS A 214 -4.34 5.31 201.57
CA LYS A 214 -3.26 6.32 201.64
C LYS A 214 -1.77 5.96 201.38
N GLU A 215 -1.13 6.97 200.78
CA GLU A 215 0.27 7.43 200.92
C GLU A 215 1.42 6.75 200.10
N ASP A 216 2.02 7.62 199.26
CA ASP A 216 3.45 7.82 198.99
C ASP A 216 4.32 6.89 198.09
N SER A 217 4.57 7.41 196.86
CA SER A 217 5.90 7.90 196.38
C SER A 217 6.45 7.37 195.04
N ASP A 218 7.06 8.33 194.32
CA ASP A 218 8.17 8.27 193.37
C ASP A 218 8.09 7.64 191.96
N TYR A 219 7.95 8.56 191.00
CA TYR A 219 8.60 8.65 189.67
C TYR A 219 9.50 7.50 189.18
N LYS A 220 9.16 6.94 187.99
CA LYS A 220 10.03 6.54 186.84
C LYS A 220 9.51 5.30 186.08
N LYS A 221 8.54 5.49 185.17
CA LYS A 221 8.15 4.47 184.17
C LYS A 221 7.57 5.02 182.85
N SER A 222 7.62 6.34 182.63
CA SER A 222 7.02 7.00 181.46
C SER A 222 7.88 6.90 180.18
N ASP A 223 9.20 6.92 180.35
CA ASP A 223 10.14 7.21 179.25
C ASP A 223 10.28 6.08 178.21
N ALA A 224 9.79 4.88 178.53
CA ALA A 224 9.93 3.69 177.66
C ALA A 224 8.92 3.67 176.49
N LEU A 225 7.69 4.14 176.70
CA LEU A 225 6.63 4.12 175.67
C LEU A 225 6.78 5.23 174.62
N GLU A 226 7.43 6.35 174.98
CA GLU A 226 7.61 7.50 174.08
C GLU A 226 8.66 7.20 172.98
N ALA A 227 9.67 6.38 173.28
CA ALA A 227 10.66 5.93 172.30
C ALA A 227 10.05 5.02 171.21
N GLU A 228 9.11 4.15 171.57
CA GLU A 228 8.49 3.18 170.66
C GLU A 228 7.53 3.84 169.65
N LEU A 229 6.86 4.93 170.04
CA LEU A 229 6.02 5.73 169.13
C LEU A 229 6.85 6.56 168.12
N LEU A 230 8.05 7.01 168.50
CA LEU A 230 8.96 7.70 167.58
C LEU A 230 9.53 6.75 166.51
N ALA A 231 9.84 5.51 166.88
CA ALA A 231 10.28 4.48 165.93
C ALA A 231 9.19 4.19 164.88
N ASN A 232 7.97 3.90 165.31
CA ASN A 232 6.83 3.65 164.41
C ASN A 232 6.51 4.86 163.49
N ARG A 233 6.63 6.09 164.00
CA ARG A 233 6.49 7.31 163.18
C ARG A 233 7.53 7.37 162.06
N HIS A 234 8.80 7.15 162.40
CA HIS A 234 9.90 7.17 161.44
C HIS A 234 9.77 6.03 160.41
N GLU A 235 9.30 4.86 160.80
CA GLU A 235 9.05 3.73 159.90
C GLU A 235 7.92 4.03 158.91
N MET A 236 6.79 4.59 159.37
CA MET A 236 5.72 5.06 158.49
C MET A 236 6.17 6.15 157.52
N GLU A 237 7.06 7.04 157.95
CA GLU A 237 7.63 8.10 157.10
C GLU A 237 8.61 7.52 156.05
N CYS A 238 9.39 6.50 156.43
CA CYS A 238 10.22 5.73 155.49
C CYS A 238 9.38 4.95 154.47
N LEU A 239 8.31 4.27 154.89
CA LEU A 239 7.40 3.53 154.00
C LEU A 239 6.68 4.46 153.04
N LYS A 240 6.25 5.64 153.50
CA LYS A 240 5.69 6.69 152.64
C LYS A 240 6.70 7.18 151.61
N GLY A 241 7.95 7.42 152.02
CA GLY A 241 9.04 7.76 151.11
C GLY A 241 9.30 6.68 150.06
N ALA A 242 9.30 5.41 150.46
CA ALA A 242 9.44 4.27 149.55
C ALA A 242 8.26 4.17 148.56
N MET A 243 7.02 4.43 149.01
CA MET A 243 5.83 4.47 148.15
C MET A 243 5.87 5.63 147.15
N GLU A 244 6.33 6.82 147.56
CA GLU A 244 6.55 7.94 146.62
C GLU A 244 7.63 7.64 145.58
N VAL A 245 8.72 6.95 145.95
CA VAL A 245 9.75 6.52 145.01
C VAL A 245 9.21 5.46 144.04
N ALA A 246 8.42 4.50 144.54
CA ALA A 246 7.75 3.51 143.70
C ALA A 246 6.77 4.15 142.70
N ASN A 247 5.94 5.10 143.15
CA ASN A 247 5.04 5.85 142.26
C ASN A 247 5.82 6.64 141.21
N LYS A 248 6.87 7.38 141.58
CA LYS A 248 7.73 8.11 140.62
C LYS A 248 8.38 7.16 139.60
N LYS A 249 8.73 5.93 140.01
CA LYS A 249 9.25 4.90 139.11
C LYS A 249 8.18 4.39 138.13
N PHE A 250 6.98 4.06 138.61
CA PHE A 250 5.88 3.64 137.74
C PHE A 250 5.42 4.75 136.80
N GLU A 251 5.40 6.00 137.25
CA GLU A 251 5.07 7.18 136.44
C GLU A 251 6.11 7.43 135.34
N ALA A 252 7.40 7.21 135.62
CA ALA A 252 8.46 7.23 134.62
C ALA A 252 8.40 6.03 133.64
N GLU A 253 8.09 4.82 134.12
CA GLU A 253 7.91 3.63 133.27
C GLU A 253 6.68 3.76 132.35
N LEU A 254 5.57 4.31 132.85
CA LEU A 254 4.38 4.66 132.07
C LEU A 254 4.72 5.73 131.03
N SER A 255 5.37 6.83 131.41
CA SER A 255 5.81 7.87 130.48
C SER A 255 6.74 7.34 129.38
N SER A 256 7.63 6.39 129.72
CA SER A 256 8.49 5.71 128.74
C SER A 256 7.69 4.78 127.81
N ARG A 257 6.71 4.05 128.35
CA ARG A 257 5.80 3.18 127.56
C ARG A 257 4.89 3.97 126.64
N ASP A 258 4.34 5.09 127.11
CA ASP A 258 3.54 6.01 126.29
C ASP A 258 4.39 6.63 125.17
N SER A 259 5.63 7.01 125.47
CA SER A 259 6.59 7.49 124.47
C SER A 259 6.95 6.42 123.42
N GLU A 260 7.00 5.14 123.82
CA GLU A 260 7.21 3.99 122.93
C GLU A 260 5.96 3.72 122.06
N ILE A 261 4.76 3.80 122.64
CA ILE A 261 3.48 3.71 121.94
C ILE A 261 3.32 4.82 120.89
N VAL A 262 3.67 6.07 121.23
CA VAL A 262 3.64 7.19 120.27
C VAL A 262 4.56 6.92 119.08
N LYS A 263 5.81 6.52 119.31
CA LYS A 263 6.74 6.18 118.21
C LYS A 263 6.24 5.04 117.33
N LEU A 264 5.63 4.00 117.91
CA LEU A 264 5.05 2.90 117.15
C LEU A 264 3.83 3.35 116.33
N ARG A 265 3.00 4.26 116.85
CA ARG A 265 1.90 4.89 116.10
C ARG A 265 2.41 5.76 114.97
N GLU A 266 3.38 6.64 115.21
CA GLU A 266 4.01 7.50 114.18
C GLU A 266 4.64 6.68 113.06
N ASN A 267 5.34 5.59 113.39
CA ASN A 267 5.90 4.66 112.40
C ASN A 267 4.82 3.94 111.60
N PHE A 268 3.74 3.48 112.26
CA PHE A 268 2.61 2.84 111.57
C PHE A 268 1.85 3.82 110.66
N GLU A 269 1.62 5.05 111.11
CA GLU A 269 1.00 6.11 110.30
C GLU A 269 1.87 6.51 109.11
N SER A 270 3.19 6.58 109.30
CA SER A 270 4.15 6.87 108.23
C SER A 270 4.21 5.74 107.19
N ALA A 271 4.21 4.48 107.64
CA ALA A 271 4.13 3.32 106.75
C ALA A 271 2.80 3.26 106.00
N SER A 272 1.68 3.48 106.70
CA SER A 272 0.33 3.53 106.10
C SER A 272 0.20 4.64 105.06
N ARG A 273 0.77 5.82 105.32
CA ARG A 273 0.85 6.92 104.36
C ARG A 273 1.68 6.54 103.12
N GLY A 274 2.85 5.93 103.32
CA GLY A 274 3.68 5.42 102.22
C GLY A 274 2.94 4.39 101.35
N PHE A 275 2.22 3.44 101.95
CA PHE A 275 1.37 2.50 101.20
C PHE A 275 0.21 3.18 100.46
N LEU A 276 -0.37 4.25 101.02
CA LEU A 276 -1.44 5.01 100.36
C LEU A 276 -0.91 5.82 99.17
N GLU A 277 0.27 6.41 99.29
CA GLU A 277 0.97 7.11 98.20
C GLU A 277 1.41 6.14 97.10
N GLU A 278 1.98 4.98 97.45
CA GLU A 278 2.31 3.93 96.49
C GLU A 278 1.07 3.40 95.77
N LYS A 279 -0.02 3.12 96.51
CA LYS A 279 -1.31 2.74 95.95
C LYS A 279 -1.82 3.79 94.96
N SER A 280 -1.80 5.08 95.33
CA SER A 280 -2.22 6.16 94.45
C SER A 280 -1.34 6.28 93.20
N SER A 281 -0.02 6.08 93.33
CA SER A 281 0.91 6.04 92.20
C SER A 281 0.62 4.87 91.25
N LEU A 282 0.31 3.68 91.80
CA LEU A 282 -0.06 2.50 91.01
C LEU A 282 -1.42 2.67 90.33
N GLU A 283 -2.43 3.22 91.03
CA GLU A 283 -3.74 3.54 90.44
C GLU A 283 -3.61 4.56 89.30
N ALA A 284 -2.79 5.61 89.46
CA ALA A 284 -2.50 6.57 88.40
C ALA A 284 -1.79 5.92 87.18
N LYS A 285 -0.83 5.01 87.41
CA LYS A 285 -0.19 4.23 86.34
C LYS A 285 -1.18 3.32 85.62
N ILE A 286 -2.05 2.64 86.36
CA ILE A 286 -3.11 1.78 85.79
C ILE A 286 -4.05 2.61 84.92
N LEU A 287 -4.50 3.78 85.38
CA LEU A 287 -5.33 4.70 84.58
C LEU A 287 -4.61 5.18 83.31
N GLY A 288 -3.33 5.53 83.39
CA GLY A 288 -2.53 5.90 82.21
C GLY A 288 -2.34 4.77 81.20
N MET A 289 -2.13 3.54 81.70
CA MET A 289 -2.08 2.34 80.84
C MET A 289 -3.45 1.98 80.25
N GLN A 290 -4.55 2.22 80.95
CA GLN A 290 -5.91 2.06 80.43
C GLN A 290 -6.23 3.10 79.34
N GLY A 291 -5.87 4.37 79.55
CA GLY A 291 -6.05 5.42 78.56
C GLY A 291 -5.30 5.15 77.25
N SER A 292 -4.01 4.80 77.35
CA SER A 292 -3.20 4.43 76.18
C SER A 292 -3.66 3.12 75.51
N ALA A 293 -4.18 2.15 76.26
CA ALA A 293 -4.80 0.95 75.70
C ALA A 293 -6.09 1.26 74.92
N GLU A 294 -6.90 2.22 75.37
CA GLU A 294 -8.11 2.66 74.66
C GLU A 294 -7.79 3.50 73.42
N GLU A 295 -6.78 4.37 73.49
CA GLU A 295 -6.29 5.14 72.33
C GLU A 295 -5.77 4.22 71.21
N LEU A 296 -5.01 3.17 71.58
CA LEU A 296 -4.59 2.12 70.64
C LEU A 296 -5.77 1.32 70.06
N ARG A 297 -6.84 1.07 70.83
CA ARG A 297 -8.06 0.42 70.31
C ARG A 297 -8.75 1.27 69.25
N VAL A 298 -8.88 2.57 69.48
CA VAL A 298 -9.51 3.50 68.52
C VAL A 298 -8.73 3.52 67.20
N GLU A 299 -7.39 3.57 67.24
CA GLU A 299 -6.58 3.56 66.02
C GLU A 299 -6.62 2.20 65.29
N VAL A 300 -6.68 1.06 66.01
CA VAL A 300 -6.90 -0.26 65.39
C VAL A 300 -8.27 -0.33 64.69
N GLU A 301 -9.31 0.27 65.27
CA GLU A 301 -10.66 0.28 64.69
C GLU A 301 -10.74 1.21 63.46
N LYS A 302 -10.02 2.34 63.48
CA LYS A 302 -9.81 3.19 62.30
C LYS A 302 -9.07 2.44 61.19
N ILE A 303 -7.96 1.76 61.50
CA ILE A 303 -7.20 0.94 60.54
C ILE A 303 -8.05 -0.20 59.96
N LYS A 304 -8.93 -0.83 60.76
CA LYS A 304 -9.90 -1.82 60.26
C LYS A 304 -10.88 -1.20 59.25
N GLN A 305 -11.40 -0.01 59.52
CA GLN A 305 -12.30 0.68 58.61
C GLN A 305 -11.60 1.10 57.31
N GLU A 306 -10.38 1.65 57.40
CA GLU A 306 -9.55 1.97 56.24
C GLU A 306 -9.24 0.71 55.40
N LYS A 307 -8.94 -0.42 56.06
CA LYS A 307 -8.77 -1.71 55.40
C LYS A 307 -10.01 -2.13 54.60
N ILE A 308 -11.22 -2.05 55.17
CA ILE A 308 -12.47 -2.42 54.48
C ILE A 308 -12.69 -1.55 53.24
N VAL A 309 -12.40 -0.25 53.33
CA VAL A 309 -12.49 0.68 52.19
C VAL A 309 -11.46 0.32 51.10
N LEU A 310 -10.23 -0.02 51.48
CA LEU A 310 -9.19 -0.46 50.54
C LEU A 310 -9.53 -1.81 49.88
N GLU A 311 -10.05 -2.79 50.63
CA GLU A 311 -10.52 -4.07 50.07
C GLU A 311 -11.66 -3.86 49.07
N SER A 312 -12.62 -2.98 49.40
CA SER A 312 -13.70 -2.59 48.48
C SER A 312 -13.16 -1.95 47.20
N ARG A 313 -12.17 -1.06 47.32
CA ARG A 313 -11.53 -0.39 46.18
C ARG A 313 -10.70 -1.34 45.32
N ILE A 314 -10.08 -2.37 45.91
CA ILE A 314 -9.38 -3.43 45.17
C ILE A 314 -10.38 -4.19 44.28
N LEU A 315 -11.53 -4.61 44.83
CA LEU A 315 -12.57 -5.30 44.05
C LEU A 315 -13.10 -4.45 42.89
N GLU A 316 -13.31 -3.14 43.09
CA GLU A 316 -13.68 -2.22 42.01
C GLU A 316 -12.61 -2.17 40.89
N LEU A 317 -11.33 -2.11 41.25
CA LEU A 317 -10.23 -2.08 40.29
C LEU A 317 -10.08 -3.41 39.55
N GLU A 318 -10.26 -4.54 40.23
CA GLU A 318 -10.27 -5.87 39.62
C GLU A 318 -11.41 -6.02 38.61
N GLN A 319 -12.61 -5.51 38.93
CA GLN A 319 -13.73 -5.49 37.98
C GLN A 319 -13.41 -4.62 36.75
N VAL A 320 -12.88 -3.41 36.94
CA VAL A 320 -12.48 -2.52 35.82
C VAL A 320 -11.39 -3.17 34.97
N ILE A 321 -10.42 -3.87 35.56
CA ILE A 321 -9.40 -4.63 34.82
C ILE A 321 -10.04 -5.77 34.01
N SER A 322 -11.04 -6.46 34.57
CA SER A 322 -11.80 -7.51 33.87
C SER A 322 -12.58 -6.96 32.67
N ASP A 323 -13.30 -5.85 32.86
CA ASP A 323 -14.09 -5.19 31.82
C ASP A 323 -13.18 -4.64 30.69
N LEU A 324 -12.06 -4.00 31.06
CA LEU A 324 -11.07 -3.54 30.09
C LEU A 324 -10.46 -4.70 29.31
N LYS A 325 -10.15 -5.82 29.97
CA LYS A 325 -9.62 -7.03 29.32
C LYS A 325 -10.63 -7.64 28.34
N ALA A 326 -11.91 -7.72 28.70
CA ALA A 326 -12.96 -8.15 27.79
C ALA A 326 -13.10 -7.20 26.58
N SER A 327 -13.03 -5.88 26.81
CA SER A 327 -13.09 -4.89 25.73
C SER A 327 -11.89 -4.99 24.77
N ALA A 328 -10.69 -5.26 25.29
CA ALA A 328 -9.48 -5.48 24.49
C ALA A 328 -9.59 -6.74 23.62
N GLN A 329 -10.11 -7.84 24.19
CA GLN A 329 -10.33 -9.07 23.41
C GLN A 329 -11.35 -8.87 22.27
N ILE A 330 -12.46 -8.16 22.52
CA ILE A 330 -13.44 -7.82 21.46
C ILE A 330 -12.79 -6.96 20.38
N LEU A 331 -11.91 -6.02 20.75
CA LEU A 331 -11.19 -5.17 19.82
C LEU A 331 -10.20 -5.98 18.95
N ASP A 332 -9.43 -6.89 19.55
CA ASP A 332 -8.52 -7.80 18.82
C ASP A 332 -9.28 -8.72 17.87
N GLU A 333 -10.41 -9.29 18.29
CA GLU A 333 -11.27 -10.08 17.41
C GLU A 333 -11.81 -9.27 16.22
N ASN A 334 -12.16 -8.01 16.44
CA ASN A 334 -12.63 -7.13 15.37
C ASN A 334 -11.49 -6.74 14.41
N PHE A 335 -10.30 -6.41 14.92
CA PHE A 335 -9.11 -6.20 14.08
C PHE A 335 -8.75 -7.46 13.28
N SER A 336 -8.87 -8.66 13.87
CA SER A 336 -8.65 -9.91 13.13
C SER A 336 -9.69 -10.13 12.03
N LYS A 337 -10.96 -9.80 12.26
CA LYS A 337 -12.03 -9.89 11.25
C LYS A 337 -11.80 -8.89 10.11
N GLU A 338 -11.47 -7.64 10.43
CA GLU A 338 -11.14 -6.62 9.43
C GLU A 338 -9.90 -7.01 8.62
N LYS A 339 -8.85 -7.52 9.27
CA LYS A 339 -7.66 -8.03 8.59
C LYS A 339 -7.99 -9.14 7.58
N CYS A 340 -8.74 -10.17 8.00
CA CYS A 340 -9.17 -11.24 7.09
C CYS A 340 -10.03 -10.72 5.92
N ASN A 341 -10.83 -9.67 6.14
CA ASN A 341 -11.62 -9.02 5.09
C ASN A 341 -10.72 -8.25 4.09
N PHE A 342 -9.72 -7.52 4.58
CA PHE A 342 -8.72 -6.86 3.73
C PHE A 342 -7.88 -7.88 2.95
N ASP A 343 -7.40 -8.94 3.59
CA ASP A 343 -6.66 -10.02 2.93
C ASP A 343 -7.50 -10.68 1.82
N SER A 344 -8.79 -10.92 2.09
CA SER A 344 -9.75 -11.42 1.08
C SER A 344 -9.93 -10.44 -0.09
N LYS A 345 -10.03 -9.13 0.19
CA LYS A 345 -10.17 -8.11 -0.86
C LYS A 345 -8.88 -7.93 -1.67
N ILE A 346 -7.72 -8.07 -1.05
CA ILE A 346 -6.40 -8.09 -1.71
C ILE A 346 -6.31 -9.29 -2.66
N MET A 347 -6.75 -10.49 -2.24
CA MET A 347 -6.80 -11.67 -3.12
C MET A 347 -7.77 -11.48 -4.30
N GLU A 348 -8.94 -10.88 -4.07
CA GLU A 348 -9.90 -10.57 -5.14
C GLU A 348 -9.30 -9.58 -6.17
N LEU A 349 -8.70 -8.49 -5.70
CA LEU A 349 -8.03 -7.51 -6.56
C LEU A 349 -6.82 -8.10 -7.30
N ALA A 350 -6.04 -8.97 -6.67
CA ALA A 350 -4.93 -9.67 -7.32
C ALA A 350 -5.42 -10.60 -8.45
N SER A 351 -6.52 -11.32 -8.22
CA SER A 351 -7.16 -12.16 -9.25
C SER A 351 -7.69 -11.33 -10.43
N VAL A 352 -8.31 -10.18 -10.16
CA VAL A 352 -8.79 -9.26 -11.20
C VAL A 352 -7.63 -8.66 -11.99
N ASN A 353 -6.54 -8.25 -11.34
CA ASN A 353 -5.34 -7.76 -12.01
C ASN A 353 -4.70 -8.83 -12.91
N ALA A 354 -4.59 -10.08 -12.45
CA ALA A 354 -4.08 -11.18 -13.27
C ALA A 354 -4.92 -11.42 -14.54
N ASN A 355 -6.24 -11.27 -14.46
CA ASN A 355 -7.13 -11.36 -15.62
C ASN A 355 -6.91 -10.18 -16.59
N PHE A 356 -6.73 -8.95 -16.10
CA PHE A 356 -6.41 -7.80 -16.95
C PHE A 356 -5.03 -7.93 -17.61
N GLU A 357 -4.00 -8.40 -16.91
CA GLU A 357 -2.69 -8.70 -17.49
C GLU A 357 -2.77 -9.75 -18.61
N ALA A 358 -3.62 -10.78 -18.45
CA ALA A 358 -3.83 -11.79 -19.47
C ALA A 358 -4.52 -11.23 -20.73
N GLU A 359 -5.55 -10.39 -20.56
CA GLU A 359 -6.23 -9.76 -21.70
C GLU A 359 -5.36 -8.70 -22.38
N ILE A 360 -4.53 -7.96 -21.64
CA ILE A 360 -3.52 -7.05 -22.22
C ILE A 360 -2.53 -7.82 -23.10
N LYS A 361 -1.94 -8.92 -22.61
CA LYS A 361 -1.02 -9.77 -23.40
C LYS A 361 -1.66 -10.32 -24.67
N LYS A 362 -2.95 -10.66 -24.60
CA LYS A 362 -3.73 -11.13 -25.77
C LYS A 362 -3.98 -10.02 -26.79
N LEU A 363 -4.25 -8.79 -26.33
CA LEU A 363 -4.39 -7.61 -27.19
C LEU A 363 -3.04 -7.21 -27.82
N GLU A 364 -1.93 -7.29 -27.07
CA GLU A 364 -0.57 -7.07 -27.58
C GLU A 364 -0.21 -8.07 -28.70
N LEU A 365 -0.49 -9.36 -28.51
CA LEU A 365 -0.30 -10.37 -29.55
C LEU A 365 -1.12 -10.06 -30.81
N HIS A 366 -2.40 -9.73 -30.64
CA HIS A 366 -3.26 -9.37 -31.78
C HIS A 366 -2.79 -8.08 -32.48
N ALA A 367 -2.27 -7.09 -31.75
CA ALA A 367 -1.71 -5.86 -32.33
C ALA A 367 -0.45 -6.16 -33.16
N ASN A 368 0.45 -7.00 -32.66
CA ASN A 368 1.64 -7.43 -33.41
C ASN A 368 1.25 -8.22 -34.67
N ASP A 369 0.25 -9.10 -34.60
CA ASP A 369 -0.25 -9.84 -35.76
C ASP A 369 -0.85 -8.91 -36.83
N THR A 370 -1.60 -7.88 -36.44
CA THR A 370 -2.12 -6.89 -37.40
C THR A 370 -1.02 -5.98 -37.95
N GLU A 371 0.00 -5.61 -37.17
CA GLU A 371 1.18 -4.87 -37.65
C GLU A 371 1.96 -5.68 -38.69
N ASN A 372 2.19 -6.98 -38.44
CA ASN A 372 2.81 -7.90 -39.40
C ASN A 372 2.01 -8.00 -40.71
N GLN A 373 0.67 -8.09 -40.64
CA GLN A 373 -0.20 -8.08 -41.82
C GLN A 373 -0.12 -6.76 -42.60
N VAL A 374 -0.09 -5.61 -41.90
CA VAL A 374 0.09 -4.29 -42.53
C VAL A 374 1.46 -4.18 -43.20
N SER A 375 2.53 -4.69 -42.59
CA SER A 375 3.86 -4.74 -43.21
C SER A 375 3.85 -5.54 -44.53
N LEU A 376 3.28 -6.75 -44.52
CA LEU A 376 3.16 -7.59 -45.71
C LEU A 376 2.31 -6.94 -46.81
N LEU A 377 1.20 -6.28 -46.44
CA LEU A 377 0.38 -5.52 -47.39
C LEU A 377 1.15 -4.33 -47.98
N ASN A 378 1.95 -3.62 -47.18
CA ASN A 378 2.78 -2.53 -47.68
C ASN A 378 3.87 -3.02 -48.65
N GLU A 379 4.48 -4.18 -48.40
CA GLU A 379 5.42 -4.83 -49.32
C GLU A 379 4.76 -5.18 -50.65
N THR A 380 3.57 -5.82 -50.62
CA THR A 380 2.84 -6.16 -51.86
C THR A 380 2.39 -4.93 -52.64
N ILE A 381 1.95 -3.86 -51.96
CA ILE A 381 1.65 -2.55 -52.58
C ILE A 381 2.91 -1.96 -53.22
N ALA A 382 4.09 -2.08 -52.59
CA ALA A 382 5.35 -1.61 -53.15
C ALA A 382 5.78 -2.43 -54.40
N THR A 383 5.51 -3.73 -54.45
CA THR A 383 5.74 -4.54 -55.67
C THR A 383 4.78 -4.17 -56.79
N LEU A 384 3.48 -4.06 -56.51
CA LEU A 384 2.46 -3.69 -57.51
C LEU A 384 2.69 -2.28 -58.08
N LYS A 385 3.18 -1.33 -57.27
CA LYS A 385 3.58 0.00 -57.76
C LYS A 385 4.73 -0.08 -58.76
N LYS A 386 5.78 -0.86 -58.47
CA LYS A 386 6.90 -1.07 -59.40
C LYS A 386 6.44 -1.72 -60.71
N GLU A 387 5.54 -2.71 -60.63
CA GLU A 387 4.95 -3.33 -61.82
C GLU A 387 4.12 -2.33 -62.64
N LEU A 388 3.32 -1.48 -61.98
CA LEU A 388 2.55 -0.42 -62.64
C LEU A 388 3.46 0.60 -63.34
N ASP A 389 4.57 1.02 -62.70
CA ASP A 389 5.55 1.92 -63.30
C ASP A 389 6.22 1.29 -64.53
N VAL A 390 6.56 0.00 -64.49
CA VAL A 390 7.08 -0.74 -65.65
C VAL A 390 6.04 -0.77 -66.78
N ARG A 391 4.78 -1.09 -66.49
CA ARG A 391 3.69 -1.09 -67.49
C ARG A 391 3.43 0.29 -68.08
N ALA A 392 3.51 1.35 -67.28
CA ALA A 392 3.37 2.72 -67.77
C ALA A 392 4.48 3.07 -68.77
N ASN A 393 5.72 2.69 -68.48
CA ASN A 393 6.86 2.88 -69.39
C ASN A 393 6.72 2.04 -70.68
N GLU A 394 6.22 0.80 -70.60
CA GLU A 394 5.91 -0.02 -71.79
C GLU A 394 4.86 0.66 -72.70
N VAL A 395 3.80 1.22 -72.11
CA VAL A 395 2.75 1.94 -72.87
C VAL A 395 3.31 3.21 -73.54
N LEU A 396 4.15 3.98 -72.84
CA LEU A 396 4.82 5.15 -73.43
C LEU A 396 5.72 4.75 -74.62
N ALA A 397 6.47 3.66 -74.50
CA ALA A 397 7.32 3.15 -75.58
C ALA A 397 6.51 2.63 -76.79
N LEU A 398 5.36 1.99 -76.55
CA LEU A 398 4.45 1.55 -77.61
C LEU A 398 3.77 2.73 -78.31
N ASN A 399 3.34 3.76 -77.58
CA ASN A 399 2.77 4.96 -78.18
C ASN A 399 3.79 5.69 -79.06
N ALA A 400 5.04 5.84 -78.62
CA ALA A 400 6.10 6.42 -79.44
C ALA A 400 6.36 5.62 -80.74
N GLN A 401 6.24 4.29 -80.70
CA GLN A 401 6.30 3.46 -81.90
C GLN A 401 5.09 3.66 -82.82
N LEU A 402 3.87 3.80 -82.27
CA LEU A 402 2.67 4.10 -83.06
C LEU A 402 2.79 5.47 -83.76
N ASP A 403 3.30 6.49 -83.07
CA ASP A 403 3.55 7.81 -83.67
C ASP A 403 4.59 7.74 -84.79
N MET A 404 5.67 6.97 -84.62
CA MET A 404 6.63 6.71 -85.70
C MET A 404 5.97 6.03 -86.91
N ARG A 405 5.16 4.98 -86.70
CA ARG A 405 4.44 4.29 -87.78
C ARG A 405 3.40 5.19 -88.46
N ALA A 406 2.72 6.06 -87.72
CA ALA A 406 1.79 7.03 -88.28
C ALA A 406 2.51 8.02 -89.22
N ASN A 407 3.70 8.49 -88.84
CA ASN A 407 4.53 9.36 -89.68
C ASN A 407 5.07 8.63 -90.93
N GLU A 408 5.47 7.35 -90.81
CA GLU A 408 5.84 6.50 -91.95
C GLU A 408 4.65 6.33 -92.93
N ILE A 409 3.45 6.02 -92.42
CA ILE A 409 2.23 5.89 -93.22
C ILE A 409 1.88 7.21 -93.92
N HIS A 410 1.97 8.35 -93.22
CA HIS A 410 1.72 9.66 -93.83
C HIS A 410 2.70 9.97 -94.96
N THR A 411 3.98 9.64 -94.76
CA THR A 411 5.03 9.79 -95.78
C THR A 411 4.76 8.91 -97.01
N LEU A 412 4.38 7.64 -96.80
CA LEU A 412 4.03 6.72 -97.88
C LEU A 412 2.74 7.14 -98.61
N SER A 413 1.75 7.67 -97.89
CA SER A 413 0.52 8.22 -98.50
C SER A 413 0.86 9.39 -99.43
N SER A 414 1.66 10.36 -98.96
CA SER A 414 2.09 11.49 -99.78
C SER A 414 2.89 11.04 -101.02
N GLN A 415 3.71 9.98 -100.92
CA GLN A 415 4.37 9.40 -102.08
C GLN A 415 3.38 8.74 -103.06
N LEU A 416 2.36 8.05 -102.56
CA LEU A 416 1.31 7.47 -103.42
C LEU A 416 0.50 8.54 -104.14
N ASP A 417 0.17 9.64 -103.48
CA ASP A 417 -0.54 10.78 -104.09
C ASP A 417 0.29 11.39 -105.24
N ILE A 418 1.59 11.63 -105.01
CA ILE A 418 2.51 12.11 -106.06
C ILE A 418 2.58 11.13 -107.25
N ARG A 419 2.63 9.82 -106.98
CA ARG A 419 2.62 8.80 -108.06
C ARG A 419 1.29 8.73 -108.80
N ALA A 420 0.17 8.99 -108.13
CA ALA A 420 -1.14 9.07 -108.77
C ALA A 420 -1.20 10.26 -109.73
N ASP A 421 -0.72 11.44 -109.30
CA ASP A 421 -0.62 12.62 -110.15
C ASP A 421 0.32 12.42 -111.36
N GLU A 422 1.47 11.76 -111.16
CA GLU A 422 2.36 11.36 -112.27
C GLU A 422 1.65 10.43 -113.29
N ILE A 423 0.89 9.44 -112.81
CA ILE A 423 0.12 8.52 -113.67
C ILE A 423 -0.98 9.27 -114.42
N LEU A 424 -1.69 10.20 -113.79
CA LEU A 424 -2.69 11.05 -114.44
C LEU A 424 -2.06 11.90 -115.55
N ALA A 425 -0.93 12.55 -115.27
CA ALA A 425 -0.20 13.35 -116.26
C ALA A 425 0.30 12.51 -117.46
N LEU A 426 0.84 11.31 -117.21
CA LEU A 426 1.26 10.38 -118.26
C LEU A 426 0.07 9.86 -119.09
N ASN A 427 -1.07 9.58 -118.45
CA ASN A 427 -2.29 9.18 -119.17
C ASN A 427 -2.80 10.30 -120.08
N SER A 428 -2.81 11.55 -119.62
CA SER A 428 -3.17 12.70 -120.49
C SER A 428 -2.20 12.88 -121.67
N GLN A 429 -0.90 12.62 -121.50
CA GLN A 429 0.06 12.61 -122.61
C GLN A 429 -0.21 11.46 -123.60
N LEU A 430 -0.54 10.27 -123.10
CA LEU A 430 -0.91 9.12 -123.95
C LEU A 430 -2.21 9.39 -124.73
N GLU A 431 -3.20 10.05 -124.14
CA GLU A 431 -4.42 10.46 -124.84
C GLU A 431 -4.15 11.47 -125.96
N LEU A 432 -3.29 12.47 -125.71
CA LEU A 432 -2.84 13.42 -126.75
C LEU A 432 -2.14 12.70 -127.91
N HIS A 433 -1.14 11.86 -127.63
CA HIS A 433 -0.45 11.08 -128.66
C HIS A 433 -1.37 10.08 -129.38
N ALA A 434 -2.37 9.51 -128.69
CA ALA A 434 -3.39 8.69 -129.33
C ALA A 434 -4.30 9.51 -130.27
N GLY A 435 -4.59 10.77 -129.94
CA GLY A 435 -5.25 11.73 -130.81
C GLY A 435 -4.42 12.08 -132.05
N GLU A 436 -3.14 12.42 -131.85
CA GLU A 436 -2.18 12.69 -132.95
C GLU A 436 -2.05 11.47 -133.88
N LYS A 437 -1.92 10.26 -133.31
CA LYS A 437 -1.88 9.02 -134.08
C LYS A 437 -3.15 8.83 -134.91
N LYS A 438 -4.35 9.03 -134.36
CA LYS A 438 -5.61 8.94 -135.11
C LYS A 438 -5.67 9.94 -136.27
N PHE A 439 -5.24 11.18 -136.05
CA PHE A 439 -5.16 12.20 -137.10
C PHE A 439 -4.18 11.81 -138.21
N LEU A 440 -3.01 11.26 -137.86
CA LEU A 440 -2.05 10.75 -138.84
C LEU A 440 -2.57 9.51 -139.58
N GLU A 441 -3.26 8.57 -138.91
CA GLU A 441 -3.92 7.42 -139.55
C GLU A 441 -5.00 7.85 -140.54
N GLU A 442 -5.80 8.86 -140.20
CA GLU A 442 -6.82 9.43 -141.09
C GLU A 442 -6.17 10.12 -142.31
N LYS A 443 -5.08 10.87 -142.11
CA LYS A 443 -4.28 11.45 -143.20
C LYS A 443 -3.69 10.38 -144.11
N VAL A 444 -3.17 9.28 -143.56
CA VAL A 444 -2.65 8.14 -144.33
C VAL A 444 -3.76 7.49 -145.14
N LYS A 445 -4.92 7.19 -144.55
CA LYS A 445 -6.09 6.67 -145.28
C LYS A 445 -6.52 7.57 -146.44
N ASN A 446 -6.52 8.89 -146.23
CA ASN A 446 -6.86 9.84 -147.30
C ASN A 446 -5.81 9.83 -148.43
N MET A 447 -4.53 9.69 -148.09
CA MET A 447 -3.46 9.50 -149.09
C MET A 447 -3.55 8.16 -149.81
N GLU A 448 -3.95 7.07 -149.14
CA GLU A 448 -4.19 5.75 -149.74
C GLU A 448 -5.36 5.79 -150.72
N VAL A 449 -6.47 6.46 -150.38
CA VAL A 449 -7.60 6.69 -151.29
C VAL A 449 -7.15 7.47 -152.52
N HIS A 450 -6.45 8.58 -152.34
CA HIS A 450 -5.95 9.38 -153.48
C HIS A 450 -4.96 8.59 -154.36
N LEU A 451 -4.09 7.77 -153.76
CA LEU A 451 -3.18 6.89 -154.50
C LEU A 451 -3.95 5.80 -155.27
N HIS A 452 -5.05 5.28 -154.72
CA HIS A 452 -5.93 4.33 -155.41
C HIS A 452 -6.69 4.99 -156.57
N GLU A 453 -7.20 6.21 -156.41
CA GLU A 453 -7.81 7.00 -157.48
C GLU A 453 -6.83 7.21 -158.64
N LEU A 454 -5.62 7.70 -158.34
CA LEU A 454 -4.55 7.87 -159.33
C LEU A 454 -4.18 6.55 -160.01
N HIS A 455 -4.17 5.43 -159.26
CA HIS A 455 -3.94 4.11 -159.84
C HIS A 455 -5.06 3.67 -160.79
N LEU A 456 -6.33 3.96 -160.46
CA LEU A 456 -7.47 3.71 -161.35
C LEU A 456 -7.41 4.59 -162.61
N GLU A 457 -6.99 5.85 -162.52
CA GLU A 457 -6.74 6.70 -163.68
C GLU A 457 -5.60 6.17 -164.56
N HIS A 458 -4.48 5.79 -163.95
CA HIS A 458 -3.39 5.11 -164.67
C HIS A 458 -3.85 3.83 -165.36
N MET A 459 -4.70 3.01 -164.73
CA MET A 459 -5.27 1.81 -165.35
C MET A 459 -6.23 2.11 -166.51
N LYS A 460 -7.04 3.17 -166.41
CA LYS A 460 -7.86 3.65 -167.55
C LYS A 460 -6.96 4.07 -168.72
N LEU A 461 -5.97 4.93 -168.46
CA LEU A 461 -5.01 5.37 -169.48
C LEU A 461 -4.25 4.20 -170.10
N ILE A 462 -3.87 3.17 -169.32
CA ILE A 462 -3.25 1.95 -169.85
C ILE A 462 -4.22 1.20 -170.78
N THR A 463 -5.49 1.03 -170.41
CA THR A 463 -6.46 0.33 -171.28
C THR A 463 -6.81 1.12 -172.55
N GLU A 464 -6.82 2.45 -172.49
CA GLU A 464 -6.92 3.34 -173.66
C GLU A 464 -5.70 3.21 -174.58
N ILE A 465 -4.47 3.25 -174.01
CA ILE A 465 -3.22 3.03 -174.75
C ILE A 465 -3.21 1.65 -175.41
N GLU A 466 -3.68 0.60 -174.72
CA GLU A 466 -3.79 -0.75 -175.28
C GLU A 466 -4.85 -0.85 -176.39
N ALA A 467 -5.98 -0.15 -176.27
CA ALA A 467 -7.00 -0.07 -177.32
C ALA A 467 -6.45 0.61 -178.58
N VAL A 468 -5.83 1.79 -178.43
CA VAL A 468 -5.16 2.49 -179.54
C VAL A 468 -4.05 1.63 -180.15
N LYS A 469 -3.28 0.90 -179.34
CA LYS A 469 -2.26 -0.05 -179.82
C LYS A 469 -2.86 -1.23 -180.60
N ARG A 470 -4.06 -1.70 -180.23
CA ARG A 470 -4.81 -2.74 -180.96
C ARG A 470 -5.33 -2.22 -182.29
N GLU A 471 -5.88 -1.00 -182.32
CA GLU A 471 -6.30 -0.34 -183.56
C GLU A 471 -5.11 -0.10 -184.49
N ALA A 472 -3.99 0.41 -183.98
CA ALA A 472 -2.74 0.54 -184.73
C ALA A 472 -2.24 -0.81 -185.27
N GLY A 473 -2.45 -1.91 -184.53
CA GLY A 473 -2.22 -3.27 -184.99
C GLY A 473 -3.10 -3.63 -186.19
N GLY A 474 -4.41 -3.40 -186.10
CA GLY A 474 -5.36 -3.63 -187.21
C GLY A 474 -5.09 -2.76 -188.44
N PHE A 475 -4.70 -1.50 -188.25
CA PHE A 475 -4.22 -0.65 -189.36
C PHE A 475 -2.94 -1.22 -189.98
N LYS A 476 -1.99 -1.72 -189.19
CA LYS A 476 -0.75 -2.35 -189.69
C LYS A 476 -1.01 -3.64 -190.45
N GLU A 477 -2.01 -4.44 -190.08
CA GLU A 477 -2.43 -5.62 -190.85
C GLU A 477 -3.11 -5.23 -192.16
N ARG A 478 -3.99 -4.22 -192.15
CA ARG A 478 -4.61 -3.68 -193.37
C ARG A 478 -3.57 -3.09 -194.33
N VAL A 479 -2.53 -2.45 -193.83
CA VAL A 479 -1.37 -2.01 -194.64
C VAL A 479 -0.68 -3.22 -195.28
N LYS A 480 -0.36 -4.28 -194.52
CA LYS A 480 0.24 -5.52 -195.09
C LYS A 480 -0.64 -6.20 -196.14
N GLU A 481 -1.95 -6.15 -195.97
CA GLU A 481 -2.90 -6.75 -196.92
C GLU A 481 -2.96 -5.94 -198.22
N LEU A 482 -2.99 -4.61 -198.12
CA LEU A 482 -2.85 -3.71 -199.27
C LEU A 482 -1.48 -3.86 -199.97
N GLU A 483 -0.38 -4.02 -199.22
CA GLU A 483 0.96 -4.30 -199.78
C GLU A 483 0.97 -5.62 -200.58
N LYS A 484 0.37 -6.69 -200.06
CA LYS A 484 0.23 -7.97 -200.78
C LYS A 484 -0.62 -7.84 -202.05
N GLU A 485 -1.72 -7.10 -201.97
CA GLU A 485 -2.59 -6.87 -203.13
C GLU A 485 -1.88 -6.03 -204.21
N VAL A 486 -1.10 -5.02 -203.82
CA VAL A 486 -0.21 -4.26 -204.74
C VAL A 486 0.86 -5.17 -205.36
N GLN A 487 1.47 -6.07 -204.58
CA GLN A 487 2.41 -7.07 -205.12
C GLN A 487 1.74 -8.00 -206.14
N ARG A 488 0.53 -8.50 -205.84
CA ARG A 488 -0.26 -9.35 -206.74
C ARG A 488 -0.60 -8.62 -208.05
N GLN A 489 -1.02 -7.36 -207.96
CA GLN A 489 -1.29 -6.52 -209.14
C GLN A 489 -0.02 -6.31 -209.98
N ASN A 490 1.12 -6.01 -209.35
CA ASN A 490 2.40 -5.89 -210.04
C ASN A 490 2.82 -7.18 -210.75
N MET A 491 2.55 -8.35 -210.16
CA MET A 491 2.84 -9.65 -210.78
C MET A 491 2.01 -9.86 -212.06
N VAL A 492 0.70 -9.61 -212.02
CA VAL A 492 -0.20 -9.68 -213.19
C VAL A 492 0.19 -8.66 -214.28
N ILE A 493 0.63 -7.45 -213.90
CA ILE A 493 1.17 -6.46 -214.83
C ILE A 493 2.45 -6.99 -215.50
N SER A 494 3.31 -7.67 -214.74
CA SER A 494 4.55 -8.27 -215.27
C SER A 494 4.28 -9.44 -216.23
N GLU A 495 3.32 -10.32 -215.94
CA GLU A 495 2.92 -11.43 -216.82
C GLU A 495 2.30 -10.91 -218.12
N ASN A 496 1.42 -9.90 -218.06
CA ASN A 496 0.89 -9.24 -219.24
C ASN A 496 1.99 -8.51 -220.05
N ALA A 497 3.03 -8.01 -219.40
CA ALA A 497 4.20 -7.46 -220.10
C ALA A 497 5.07 -8.56 -220.72
N GLU A 498 5.21 -9.72 -220.09
CA GLU A 498 5.94 -10.88 -220.61
C GLU A 498 5.22 -11.52 -221.81
N GLY A 499 3.89 -11.67 -221.75
CA GLY A 499 3.09 -12.13 -222.88
C GLY A 499 3.18 -11.18 -224.09
N LYS A 500 3.23 -9.87 -223.85
CA LYS A 500 3.52 -8.86 -224.89
C LYS A 500 4.95 -9.01 -225.45
N ARG A 501 5.95 -9.27 -224.60
CA ARG A 501 7.33 -9.56 -225.05
C ARG A 501 7.41 -10.83 -225.89
N GLU A 502 6.74 -11.90 -225.49
CA GLU A 502 6.75 -13.17 -226.22
C GLU A 502 6.04 -13.07 -227.58
N ALA A 503 4.90 -12.37 -227.64
CA ALA A 503 4.24 -12.08 -228.91
C ALA A 503 5.16 -11.33 -229.90
N ILE A 504 6.03 -10.43 -229.40
CA ILE A 504 7.06 -9.76 -230.21
C ILE A 504 8.15 -10.75 -230.66
N ARG A 505 8.65 -11.65 -229.79
CA ARG A 505 9.66 -12.66 -230.15
C ARG A 505 9.18 -13.59 -231.28
N GLN A 506 7.94 -14.09 -231.18
CA GLN A 506 7.31 -14.94 -232.20
C GLN A 506 7.18 -14.22 -233.56
N LEU A 507 6.89 -12.91 -233.54
CA LEU A 507 6.81 -12.09 -234.74
C LEU A 507 8.19 -11.85 -235.38
N CYS A 508 9.25 -11.68 -234.58
CA CYS A 508 10.61 -11.57 -235.08
C CYS A 508 11.10 -12.87 -235.76
N MET A 509 10.87 -14.03 -235.13
CA MET A 509 11.27 -15.34 -235.70
C MET A 509 10.58 -15.63 -237.05
N SER A 510 9.30 -15.29 -237.18
CA SER A 510 8.59 -15.47 -238.45
C SER A 510 9.08 -14.54 -239.56
N VAL A 511 9.47 -13.30 -239.24
CA VAL A 511 10.11 -12.38 -240.21
C VAL A 511 11.48 -12.90 -240.68
N GLU A 512 12.30 -13.46 -239.79
CA GLU A 512 13.59 -14.06 -240.16
C GLU A 512 13.43 -15.29 -241.06
N TYR A 513 12.44 -16.15 -240.78
CA TYR A 513 12.13 -17.31 -241.63
C TYR A 513 11.80 -16.90 -243.08
N TYR A 514 10.97 -15.86 -243.28
CA TYR A 514 10.68 -15.35 -244.63
C TYR A 514 11.89 -14.66 -245.29
N ARG A 515 12.78 -14.05 -244.50
CA ARG A 515 14.01 -13.41 -244.98
C ARG A 515 15.04 -14.43 -245.49
N ASP A 516 15.22 -15.54 -244.79
CA ASP A 516 16.13 -16.62 -245.19
C ASP A 516 15.62 -17.36 -246.44
N GLY A 517 14.32 -17.66 -246.51
CA GLY A 517 13.71 -18.25 -247.72
C GLY A 517 13.92 -17.39 -248.97
N TYR A 518 13.84 -16.06 -248.84
CA TYR A 518 14.11 -15.13 -249.95
C TYR A 518 15.59 -15.09 -250.35
N CYS A 519 16.51 -15.30 -249.40
CA CYS A 519 17.95 -15.36 -249.68
C CYS A 519 18.32 -16.65 -250.44
N GLN A 520 17.76 -17.79 -250.06
CA GLN A 520 17.98 -19.07 -250.76
C GLN A 520 17.45 -19.04 -252.20
N LEU A 521 16.28 -18.42 -252.43
CA LEU A 521 15.74 -18.23 -253.78
C LEU A 521 16.62 -17.32 -254.65
N ARG A 522 17.24 -16.29 -254.05
CA ARG A 522 18.15 -15.37 -254.74
C ARG A 522 19.44 -16.05 -255.17
N ASP A 523 19.96 -17.00 -254.40
CA ASP A 523 21.24 -17.64 -254.74
C ASP A 523 21.09 -18.72 -255.83
N LEU A 524 19.91 -19.35 -255.95
CA LEU A 524 19.54 -20.19 -257.11
C LEU A 524 19.47 -19.44 -258.45
N ILE A 525 19.46 -18.10 -258.46
CA ILE A 525 19.50 -17.29 -259.70
C ILE A 525 20.89 -17.36 -260.37
N LYS A 526 21.95 -17.82 -259.68
CA LYS A 526 23.34 -17.71 -260.18
C LYS A 526 23.88 -18.83 -261.07
N GLU A 527 23.21 -19.98 -261.22
CA GLU A 527 23.79 -21.14 -261.92
C GLU A 527 23.18 -21.56 -263.27
N HIS A 528 22.15 -20.87 -263.82
CA HIS A 528 21.51 -21.28 -265.09
C HIS A 528 21.37 -20.21 -266.21
N LYS A 529 22.21 -19.16 -266.21
CA LYS A 529 22.66 -18.40 -267.39
C LYS A 529 24.12 -17.97 -267.14
N ARG A 530 25.09 -17.94 -268.07
CA ARG A 530 25.11 -17.82 -269.54
C ARG A 530 24.10 -18.69 -270.31
N HIS A 531 23.02 -18.07 -270.79
CA HIS A 531 22.71 -17.88 -272.22
C HIS A 531 21.50 -16.93 -272.42
N PHE A 532 21.65 -15.98 -273.35
CA PHE A 532 20.64 -15.12 -274.01
C PHE A 532 19.83 -14.02 -273.23
N VAL A 533 20.22 -12.74 -273.45
CA VAL A 533 19.57 -11.68 -274.30
C VAL A 533 18.36 -10.80 -273.85
N MET A 534 18.44 -9.51 -274.28
CA MET A 534 17.44 -8.39 -274.42
C MET A 534 16.69 -7.87 -273.17
N VAL A 535 16.04 -6.69 -273.10
CA VAL A 535 16.01 -5.32 -273.70
C VAL A 535 14.65 -4.73 -273.25
N ASN A 536 14.58 -3.40 -273.04
CA ASN A 536 13.47 -2.59 -272.48
C ASN A 536 13.27 -2.70 -270.96
#